data_AF-A0A1G5UT56-F1
#
_entry.id   AF-A0A1G5UT56-F1
#
_cell.length_a   1.000
_cell.length_b   1.000
_cell.length_c   1.000
_cell.angle_alpha   90.00
_cell.angle_beta   90.00
_cell.angle_gamma   90.00
#
_symmetry.space_group_name_H-M   'P 1'
#
loop_
_entity.id
_entity.type
_entity.pdbx_description
1 polymer ?
#
loop_
_entity_poly.entity_id
_entity_poly.type
_entity_poly.pdbx_seq_one_letter_code
_entity_poly.pdbx_strand_id
1 'polypeptide(L)'
;MRRLIDDARRIAAAYLAGADRMGDARIVREGGGDDYVEVRVALEALAETTERVGRLERALACYADASFWETDCLDTSLAHHDQGEIARSALDGKELYGLHRD
;
A
#
# COMPACT_ATOMS: atom_id res chain seq x y z
N MET A 1 -10.88 -3.49 -3.73
CA MET A 1 -10.95 -3.49 -5.21
C MET A 1 -11.76 -2.32 -5.78
N ARG A 2 -13.05 -2.14 -5.43
CA ARG A 2 -13.92 -1.15 -6.10
C ARG A 2 -13.42 0.29 -6.02
N ARG A 3 -12.91 0.72 -4.86
CA ARG A 3 -12.30 2.05 -4.69
C ARG A 3 -11.02 2.24 -5.51
N LEU A 4 -10.23 1.18 -5.66
CA LEU A 4 -8.95 1.17 -6.37
C LEU A 4 -9.14 1.36 -7.88
N ILE A 5 -10.13 0.66 -8.47
CA ILE A 5 -10.43 0.84 -9.90
C ILE A 5 -11.00 2.24 -10.20
N ASP A 6 -11.81 2.80 -9.30
CA ASP A 6 -12.33 4.16 -9.46
C ASP A 6 -11.21 5.22 -9.42
N ASP A 7 -10.23 5.05 -8.53
CA ASP A 7 -9.03 5.90 -8.49
C ASP A 7 -8.13 5.69 -9.72
N ALA A 8 -7.96 4.45 -10.18
CA ALA A 8 -7.20 4.14 -11.40
C ALA A 8 -7.83 4.82 -12.63
N ARG A 9 -9.16 4.73 -12.79
CA ARG A 9 -9.91 5.42 -13.84
C ARG A 9 -9.73 6.93 -13.77
N ARG A 10 -9.78 7.51 -12.58
CA ARG A 10 -9.58 8.95 -12.38
C ARG A 10 -8.20 9.40 -12.85
N ILE A 11 -7.15 8.67 -12.49
CA ILE A 11 -5.76 8.95 -12.91
C ILE A 11 -5.61 8.78 -14.42
N ALA A 12 -6.07 7.66 -14.97
CA ALA A 12 -5.99 7.39 -16.40
C ALA A 12 -6.76 8.44 -17.23
N ALA A 13 -7.95 8.83 -16.80
CA ALA A 13 -8.72 9.87 -17.47
C ALA A 13 -8.03 11.24 -17.44
N ALA A 14 -7.37 11.59 -16.33
CA ALA A 14 -6.60 12.82 -16.24
C ALA A 14 -5.39 12.80 -17.20
N TYR A 15 -4.69 11.66 -17.29
CA TYR A 15 -3.60 11.47 -18.23
C TYR A 15 -4.07 11.56 -19.70
N LEU A 16 -5.14 10.85 -20.05
CA LEU A 16 -5.72 10.85 -21.40
C LEU A 16 -6.18 12.26 -21.81
N ALA A 17 -6.80 13.01 -20.89
CA ALA A 17 -7.18 14.40 -21.13
C ALA A 17 -5.97 15.31 -21.38
N GLY A 18 -4.89 15.14 -20.61
CA GLY A 18 -3.63 15.87 -20.81
C GLY A 18 -2.92 15.52 -22.12
N ALA A 19 -3.20 14.34 -22.69
CA ALA A 19 -2.70 13.88 -23.98
C ALA A 19 -3.64 14.22 -25.17
N ASP A 20 -4.59 15.13 -24.97
CA ASP A 20 -5.60 15.56 -25.97
C ASP A 20 -6.55 14.43 -26.45
N ARG A 21 -6.61 13.31 -25.70
CA ARG A 21 -7.52 12.18 -25.94
C ARG A 21 -8.82 12.33 -25.13
N MET A 22 -9.50 13.45 -25.32
CA MET A 22 -10.67 13.84 -24.51
C MET A 22 -11.87 12.89 -24.63
N GLY A 23 -12.04 12.22 -25.78
CA GLY A 23 -13.07 11.19 -25.99
C GLY A 23 -12.82 9.97 -25.10
N ASP A 24 -11.61 9.44 -25.17
CA ASP A 24 -11.16 8.30 -24.36
C ASP A 24 -11.23 8.61 -22.86
N ALA A 25 -10.80 9.81 -22.46
CA ALA A 25 -10.90 10.28 -21.09
C ALA A 25 -12.34 10.31 -20.55
N ARG A 26 -13.34 10.53 -21.43
CA ARG A 26 -14.76 10.48 -21.06
C ARG A 26 -15.22 9.03 -20.87
N ILE A 27 -14.89 8.15 -21.82
CA ILE A 27 -15.22 6.71 -21.76
C ILE A 27 -14.72 6.10 -20.45
N VAL A 28 -13.47 6.37 -20.07
CA VAL A 28 -12.87 5.87 -18.83
C VAL A 28 -13.60 6.41 -17.59
N ARG A 29 -13.97 7.70 -17.56
CA ARG A 29 -14.72 8.31 -16.45
C ARG A 29 -16.12 7.72 -16.26
N GLU A 30 -16.75 7.30 -17.35
CA GLU A 30 -18.06 6.66 -17.35
C GLU A 30 -17.98 5.16 -17.02
N GLY A 31 -16.76 4.62 -16.84
CA GLY A 31 -16.52 3.23 -16.44
C GLY A 31 -16.45 2.24 -17.61
N GLY A 32 -16.38 2.72 -18.85
CA GLY A 32 -16.36 1.89 -20.06
C GLY A 32 -14.97 1.54 -20.59
N GLY A 33 -13.89 1.93 -19.91
CA GLY A 33 -12.51 1.84 -20.42
C GLY A 33 -11.53 1.09 -19.52
N ASP A 34 -11.98 0.08 -18.77
CA ASP A 34 -11.11 -0.65 -17.83
C ASP A 34 -9.98 -1.45 -18.51
N ASP A 35 -10.14 -1.75 -19.80
CA ASP A 35 -9.19 -2.45 -20.64
C ASP A 35 -8.08 -1.55 -21.21
N TYR A 36 -8.23 -0.22 -21.08
CA TYR A 36 -7.22 0.74 -21.51
C TYR A 36 -5.91 0.49 -20.76
N VAL A 37 -4.79 0.61 -21.47
CA VAL A 37 -3.45 0.38 -20.89
C VAL A 37 -3.20 1.37 -19.74
N GLU A 38 -3.67 2.60 -19.86
CA GLU A 38 -3.54 3.63 -18.84
C GLU A 38 -4.28 3.27 -17.55
N VAL A 39 -5.48 2.67 -17.65
CA VAL A 39 -6.25 2.22 -16.48
C VAL A 39 -5.55 1.04 -15.82
N ARG A 40 -5.09 0.06 -16.61
CA ARG A 40 -4.39 -1.12 -16.09
C ARG A 40 -3.08 -0.75 -15.40
N VAL A 41 -2.29 0.16 -15.98
CA VAL A 41 -1.04 0.65 -15.39
C VAL A 41 -1.33 1.42 -14.11
N ALA A 42 -2.33 2.32 -14.10
CA ALA A 42 -2.70 3.04 -12.89
C ALA A 42 -3.19 2.11 -11.78
N LEU A 43 -3.97 1.07 -12.13
CA LEU A 43 -4.46 0.09 -11.18
C LEU A 43 -3.32 -0.71 -10.55
N GLU A 44 -2.37 -1.19 -11.36
CA GLU A 44 -1.22 -1.95 -10.88
C GLU A 44 -0.34 -1.09 -9.97
N ALA A 45 -0.01 0.14 -10.39
CA ALA A 45 0.78 1.07 -9.59
C ALA A 45 0.11 1.41 -8.25
N LEU A 46 -1.21 1.62 -8.25
CA LEU A 46 -1.96 1.87 -7.02
C LEU A 46 -2.03 0.63 -6.12
N ALA A 47 -2.16 -0.57 -6.69
CA ALA A 47 -2.17 -1.82 -5.94
C ALA A 47 -0.82 -2.05 -5.25
N GLU A 48 0.28 -1.94 -6.00
CA GLU A 48 1.64 -2.07 -5.46
C GLU A 48 1.92 -1.01 -4.38
N THR A 49 1.51 0.24 -4.62
CA THR A 49 1.69 1.33 -3.64
C THR A 49 0.87 1.07 -2.39
N THR A 50 -0.38 0.63 -2.52
CA THR A 50 -1.26 0.31 -1.38
C THR A 50 -0.68 -0.82 -0.54
N GLU A 51 -0.15 -1.85 -1.20
CA GLU A 51 0.49 -2.98 -0.53
C GLU A 51 1.74 -2.53 0.22
N ARG A 52 2.61 -1.75 -0.43
CA ARG A 52 3.82 -1.20 0.17
C ARG A 52 3.50 -0.30 1.37
N VAL A 53 2.57 0.63 1.22
CA VAL A 53 2.15 1.53 2.31
C VAL A 53 1.56 0.71 3.46
N GLY A 54 0.71 -0.27 3.17
CA GLY A 54 0.12 -1.14 4.18
C GLY A 54 1.18 -1.89 5.00
N ARG A 55 2.24 -2.39 4.36
CA ARG A 55 3.35 -3.05 5.07
C ARG A 55 4.06 -2.09 6.02
N LEU A 56 4.33 -0.86 5.56
CA LEU A 56 4.98 0.16 6.38
C LEU A 56 4.08 0.61 7.55
N GLU A 57 2.80 0.81 7.32
CA GLU A 57 1.83 1.16 8.36
C GLU A 57 1.72 0.06 9.42
N ARG A 58 1.74 -1.23 9.02
CA ARG A 58 1.78 -2.36 9.97
C ARG A 58 3.05 -2.36 10.82
N ALA A 59 4.22 -2.14 10.22
CA ALA A 59 5.47 -2.02 10.97
C ALA A 59 5.44 -0.85 11.96
N LEU A 60 4.93 0.31 11.53
CA LEU A 60 4.76 1.48 12.41
C LEU A 60 3.75 1.22 13.54
N ALA A 61 2.68 0.49 13.27
CA ALA A 61 1.69 0.13 14.29
C ALA A 61 2.32 -0.74 15.39
N CYS A 62 3.24 -1.66 15.05
CA CYS A 62 4.00 -2.42 16.04
C CYS A 62 4.83 -1.49 16.94
N TYR A 63 5.54 -0.54 16.36
CA TYR A 63 6.35 0.42 17.13
C TYR A 63 5.53 1.47 17.87
N ALA A 64 4.28 1.70 17.48
CA ALA A 64 3.38 2.59 18.20
C ALA A 64 2.73 1.92 19.43
N ASP A 65 2.74 0.59 19.51
CA ASP A 65 2.22 -0.15 20.67
C ASP A 65 3.19 0.01 21.86
N ALA A 66 2.72 0.60 22.97
CA ALA A 66 3.54 0.78 24.17
C ALA A 66 4.06 -0.55 24.72
N SER A 67 3.28 -1.63 24.62
CA SER A 67 3.68 -2.97 25.07
C SER A 67 4.84 -3.57 24.27
N PHE A 68 5.12 -3.03 23.07
CA PHE A 68 6.30 -3.41 22.30
C PHE A 68 7.60 -2.96 22.99
N TRP A 69 7.57 -1.81 23.66
CA TRP A 69 8.70 -1.21 24.34
C TRP A 69 8.75 -1.58 25.82
N GLU A 70 7.59 -1.65 26.46
CA GLU A 70 7.44 -1.81 27.90
C GLU A 70 7.75 -3.23 28.37
N THR A 71 8.61 -3.33 29.37
CA THR A 71 8.85 -4.54 30.14
C THR A 71 9.59 -4.18 31.42
N ASP A 72 9.36 -4.94 32.50
CA ASP A 72 10.07 -4.78 33.77
C ASP A 72 11.53 -5.26 33.69
N CYS A 73 11.89 -6.02 32.65
CA CYS A 73 13.25 -6.49 32.38
C CYS A 73 13.63 -6.22 30.93
N LEU A 74 14.68 -5.42 30.71
CA LEU A 74 15.13 -5.01 29.35
C LEU A 74 15.32 -6.20 28.39
N ASP A 75 15.78 -7.35 28.89
CA ASP A 75 16.04 -8.56 28.11
C ASP A 75 14.76 -9.34 27.72
N THR A 76 13.58 -8.88 28.13
CA THR A 76 12.27 -9.45 27.75
C THR A 76 11.44 -8.51 26.89
N SER A 77 11.97 -7.34 26.51
CA SER A 77 11.28 -6.38 25.65
C SER A 77 11.24 -6.90 24.22
N LEU A 78 10.09 -6.83 23.55
CA LEU A 78 10.00 -7.13 22.11
C LEU A 78 10.93 -6.23 21.31
N ALA A 79 11.05 -4.96 21.70
CA ALA A 79 11.97 -4.01 21.08
C ALA A 79 13.45 -4.41 21.22
N HIS A 80 13.85 -4.99 22.35
CA HIS A 80 15.23 -5.43 22.58
C HIS A 80 15.62 -6.55 21.61
N HIS A 81 14.70 -7.46 21.33
CA HIS A 81 14.92 -8.57 20.40
C HIS A 81 14.75 -8.16 18.93
N ASP A 82 13.81 -7.27 18.61
CA ASP A 82 13.54 -6.86 17.23
C ASP A 82 14.75 -6.21 16.56
N GLN A 83 15.45 -5.30 17.25
CA GLN A 83 16.60 -4.57 16.69
C GLN A 83 16.35 -4.00 15.27
N GLY A 84 15.12 -3.57 14.98
CA GLY A 84 14.73 -3.04 13.68
C GLY A 84 14.51 -4.09 12.59
N GLU A 85 14.37 -5.38 12.93
CA GLU A 85 14.07 -6.45 11.98
C GLU A 85 12.70 -6.28 11.32
N ILE A 86 11.69 -5.86 12.08
CA ILE A 86 10.35 -5.50 11.58
C ILE A 86 10.46 -4.40 10.52
N ALA A 87 11.16 -3.30 10.84
CA ALA A 87 11.36 -2.18 9.92
C ALA A 87 12.04 -2.62 8.62
N ARG A 88 13.18 -3.33 8.75
CA ARG A 88 13.97 -3.79 7.60
C ARG A 88 13.15 -4.71 6.71
N SER A 89 12.39 -5.61 7.30
CA SER A 89 11.56 -6.55 6.53
C SER A 89 10.43 -5.86 5.79
N ALA A 90 9.75 -4.90 6.42
CA ALA A 90 8.71 -4.12 5.74
C ALA A 90 9.28 -3.30 4.57
N LEU A 91 10.47 -2.74 4.72
CA LEU A 91 11.20 -2.02 3.67
C LEU A 91 11.65 -2.96 2.53
N ASP A 92 12.04 -4.19 2.85
CA ASP A 92 12.39 -5.24 1.88
C ASP A 92 11.17 -5.89 1.21
N GLY A 93 9.96 -5.44 1.53
CA GLY A 93 8.72 -5.95 0.94
C GLY A 93 8.20 -7.24 1.57
N LYS A 94 8.76 -7.66 2.70
CA LYS A 94 8.36 -8.86 3.44
C LYS A 94 7.40 -8.50 4.58
N GLU A 95 6.50 -9.43 4.91
CA GLU A 95 5.71 -9.35 6.14
C GLU A 95 6.17 -10.40 7.13
N LEU A 96 6.76 -9.96 8.25
CA LEU A 96 7.21 -10.86 9.31
C LEU A 96 6.13 -11.16 10.37
N TYR A 97 5.16 -10.27 10.55
CA TYR A 97 4.25 -10.30 11.72
C TYR A 97 2.79 -10.68 11.43
N GLY A 98 2.52 -11.30 10.29
CA GLY A 98 1.24 -11.97 10.02
C GLY A 98 1.08 -13.35 10.69
N LEU A 99 2.09 -13.86 11.41
CA LEU A 99 2.19 -15.28 11.83
C LEU A 99 2.36 -15.53 13.34
N HIS A 100 2.38 -14.50 14.20
CA HIS A 100 2.66 -14.67 15.64
C HIS A 100 1.54 -14.16 16.57
N ARG A 101 0.31 -14.03 16.06
CA ARG A 101 -0.88 -13.72 16.86
C ARG A 101 -2.00 -14.74 16.59
N ASP A 102 -1.71 -16.00 16.88
CA ASP A 102 -2.70 -17.04 17.19
C ASP A 102 -2.52 -17.46 18.65
#